data_AF-A0A016UYU9-F1
#
_entry.id   AF-A0A016UYU9-F1
#
_cell.length_a   1.000
_cell.length_b   1.000
_cell.length_c   1.000
_cell.angle_alpha   90.00
_cell.angle_beta   90.00
_cell.angle_gamma   90.00
#
_symmetry.space_group_name_H-M   'P 1'
#
loop_
_entity.id
_entity.type
_entity.pdbx_description
1 polymer ?
#
loop_
_entity_poly.entity_id
_entity_poly.type
_entity_poly.pdbx_seq_one_letter_code
_entity_poly.pdbx_strand_id
1 'polypeptide(L)'
;MMNYAAKYHQLMESSDNVNVKMMSLNNDINGLRSAMDRQMNDLLHINNEMKSRPVIDPSVCDFHYIRSKTTFYFQKLANSAQQMDGKVRDLHSQVLLLKQTLESERHERVKEGNALNSALQRLQDYIKQQDLSRNEVLSNLSKKGDMDKEKLTEEARRLNEKIGLITAEVTRNTTEGQRKLRDDLFQRCAALEAALKAQGDKSGDIQRDNKRALEERLRSQEEQTESLNKQLLADRAKQKERFQKVNEALAALEHHLELGNNKIDTIMNSEIQTRKLHEKSLLSKITEVEDKLNNYIGNLTKSIDEVKSGKESVKIPSLDVDALRREMEAIAADKNKLSMEGLLKLEEKMTRVQAGLSHDRREISQQIASLDESDDVAKLKDQLNRLGGVHDDMEKAQDRIRDKVEKQIPKDLNELSAKADNIRHQLNARIDKEEEERFLAIKELQEAFQQLQSRSSSFPANDQFGPGSSAQIRRDLDECKVAIKKLAESVTTVKNVLDRKITDESRKREADISRLSRSMNS
;
A
#
# COMPACT_ATOMS: atom_id res chain seq x y z
N MET A 1 36.80 -26.58 -75.09
CA MET A 1 36.89 -26.15 -76.49
C MET A 1 38.30 -26.21 -77.11
N MET A 2 39.39 -26.45 -76.35
CA MET A 2 40.74 -26.53 -76.94
C MET A 2 41.18 -27.94 -77.46
N ASN A 3 40.38 -29.00 -77.31
CA ASN A 3 40.80 -30.37 -77.66
C ASN A 3 40.24 -30.91 -79.00
N TYR A 4 39.34 -30.16 -79.66
CA TYR A 4 38.81 -30.54 -80.98
C TYR A 4 39.58 -29.91 -82.15
N ALA A 5 40.23 -28.76 -81.94
CA ALA A 5 41.02 -28.07 -82.95
C ALA A 5 42.29 -28.85 -83.32
N ALA A 6 42.97 -29.47 -82.33
CA ALA A 6 44.17 -30.28 -82.58
C ALA A 6 43.88 -31.54 -83.40
N LYS A 7 42.72 -32.18 -83.19
CA LYS A 7 42.34 -33.42 -83.88
C LYS A 7 41.91 -33.18 -85.34
N TYR A 8 41.36 -32.00 -85.63
CA TYR A 8 41.02 -31.59 -87.01
C TYR A 8 42.27 -31.26 -87.83
N HIS A 9 43.27 -30.62 -87.20
CA HIS A 9 44.52 -30.28 -87.87
C HIS A 9 45.32 -31.54 -88.26
N GLN A 10 45.31 -32.57 -87.41
CA GLN A 10 46.00 -33.84 -87.66
C GLN A 10 45.33 -34.68 -88.78
N LEU A 11 44.03 -34.52 -88.99
CA LEU A 11 43.30 -35.19 -90.08
C LEU A 11 43.61 -34.55 -91.45
N MET A 12 43.79 -33.22 -91.49
CA MET A 12 44.13 -32.48 -92.72
C MET A 12 45.53 -32.84 -93.23
N GLU A 13 46.54 -32.91 -92.34
CA GLU A 13 47.90 -33.32 -92.73
C GLU A 13 47.95 -34.75 -93.29
N SER A 14 47.13 -35.67 -92.75
CA SER A 14 47.05 -37.04 -93.25
C SER A 14 46.42 -37.12 -94.65
N SER A 15 45.50 -36.21 -94.98
CA SER A 15 44.84 -36.17 -96.29
C SER A 15 45.78 -35.67 -97.38
N ASP A 16 46.57 -34.64 -97.09
CA ASP A 16 47.51 -34.07 -98.06
C ASP A 16 48.64 -35.05 -98.43
N ASN A 17 49.12 -35.84 -97.46
CA ASN A 17 50.16 -36.84 -97.70
C ASN A 17 49.69 -37.99 -98.62
N VAL A 18 48.40 -38.33 -98.59
CA VAL A 18 47.83 -39.36 -99.49
C VAL A 18 47.73 -38.84 -100.93
N ASN A 19 47.39 -37.57 -101.12
CA ASN A 19 47.30 -36.95 -102.45
C ASN A 19 48.66 -36.88 -103.15
N VAL A 20 49.73 -36.55 -102.43
CA VAL A 20 51.09 -36.50 -102.99
C VAL A 20 51.54 -37.89 -103.51
N LYS A 21 51.23 -38.97 -102.77
CA LYS A 21 51.55 -40.34 -103.20
C LYS A 21 50.78 -40.79 -104.44
N MET A 22 49.53 -40.36 -104.61
CA MET A 22 48.74 -40.68 -105.80
C MET A 22 49.27 -39.98 -107.07
N MET A 23 49.77 -38.74 -106.96
CA MET A 23 50.38 -38.06 -108.12
C MET A 23 51.69 -38.72 -108.59
N SER A 24 52.50 -39.27 -107.66
CA SER A 24 53.73 -40.00 -108.02
C SER A 24 53.43 -41.26 -108.84
N LEU A 25 52.46 -42.08 -108.42
CA LEU A 25 52.09 -43.31 -109.11
C LEU A 25 51.53 -43.07 -110.51
N ASN A 26 50.84 -41.95 -110.73
CA ASN A 26 50.28 -41.62 -112.03
C ASN A 26 51.36 -41.23 -113.06
N ASN A 27 52.49 -40.67 -112.61
CA ASN A 27 53.61 -40.36 -113.50
C ASN A 27 54.39 -41.62 -113.93
N ASP A 28 54.55 -42.60 -113.03
CA ASP A 28 55.24 -43.86 -113.33
C ASP A 28 54.50 -44.69 -114.39
N ILE A 29 53.16 -44.70 -114.35
CA ILE A 29 52.31 -45.42 -115.32
C ILE A 29 52.45 -44.83 -116.74
N ASN A 30 52.58 -43.51 -116.86
CA ASN A 30 52.75 -42.85 -118.16
C ASN A 30 54.14 -43.09 -118.77
N GLY A 31 55.18 -43.29 -117.94
CA GLY A 31 56.53 -43.65 -118.39
C GLY A 31 56.58 -45.04 -119.04
N LEU A 32 55.88 -46.03 -118.47
CA LEU A 32 55.85 -47.41 -118.98
C LEU A 32 55.15 -47.51 -120.34
N ARG A 33 54.09 -46.73 -120.56
CA ARG A 33 53.33 -46.75 -121.82
C ARG A 33 54.17 -46.29 -123.03
N SER A 34 55.02 -45.29 -122.82
CA SER A 34 55.88 -44.72 -123.87
C SER A 34 57.07 -45.63 -124.27
N ALA A 35 57.46 -46.58 -123.41
CA ALA A 35 58.53 -47.54 -123.71
C ALA A 35 58.04 -48.70 -124.59
N MET A 36 56.78 -49.12 -124.39
CA MET A 36 56.17 -50.24 -125.09
C MET A 36 55.91 -49.93 -126.58
N ASP A 37 55.53 -48.69 -126.90
CA ASP A 37 55.28 -48.26 -128.28
C ASP A 37 56.55 -48.19 -129.15
N ARG A 38 57.75 -48.06 -128.55
CA ARG A 38 59.01 -48.07 -129.30
C ARG A 38 59.41 -49.48 -129.74
N GLN A 39 59.25 -50.48 -128.87
CA GLN A 39 59.61 -51.87 -129.18
C GLN A 39 58.72 -52.48 -130.27
N MET A 40 57.46 -52.03 -130.39
CA MET A 40 56.53 -52.55 -131.41
C MET A 40 56.89 -52.06 -132.82
N ASN A 41 57.50 -50.88 -132.97
CA ASN A 41 57.91 -50.36 -134.27
C ASN A 41 59.19 -51.03 -134.81
N ASP A 42 60.11 -51.46 -133.94
CA ASP A 42 61.34 -52.15 -134.38
C ASP A 42 61.06 -53.54 -134.99
N LEU A 43 60.03 -54.23 -134.51
CA LEU A 43 59.63 -55.55 -135.03
C LEU A 43 58.97 -55.49 -136.42
N LEU A 44 58.35 -54.36 -136.78
CA LEU A 44 57.74 -54.17 -138.11
C LEU A 44 58.79 -53.90 -139.20
N HIS A 45 59.96 -53.38 -138.84
CA HIS A 45 61.01 -53.06 -139.81
C HIS A 45 61.80 -54.30 -140.27
N ILE A 46 61.96 -55.32 -139.42
CA ILE A 46 62.71 -56.55 -139.72
C ILE A 46 61.92 -57.51 -140.65
N ASN A 47 60.59 -57.49 -140.59
CA ASN A 47 59.76 -58.39 -141.39
C ASN A 47 59.72 -58.03 -142.90
N ASN A 48 60.01 -56.77 -143.24
CA ASN A 48 59.96 -56.31 -144.63
C ASN A 48 61.28 -56.50 -145.41
N GLU A 49 62.41 -56.80 -144.76
CA GLU A 49 63.70 -57.01 -145.44
C GLU A 49 63.92 -58.42 -146.02
N MET A 50 63.09 -59.42 -145.66
CA MET A 50 63.36 -60.83 -146.01
C MET A 50 62.63 -61.39 -147.24
N LYS A 51 61.87 -60.60 -148.02
CA LYS A 51 60.97 -61.16 -149.06
C LYS A 51 61.15 -60.74 -150.52
N SER A 52 62.26 -60.13 -150.94
CA SER A 52 62.47 -59.90 -152.38
C SER A 52 63.92 -59.87 -152.87
N ARG A 53 64.51 -61.07 -153.03
CA ARG A 53 65.31 -61.45 -154.22
C ARG A 53 65.11 -62.95 -154.50
N PRO A 54 64.91 -63.34 -155.77
CA PRO A 54 65.65 -64.50 -156.29
C PRO A 54 66.15 -64.31 -157.73
N VAL A 55 67.16 -65.11 -158.10
CA VAL A 55 67.86 -65.15 -159.40
C VAL A 55 67.62 -66.50 -160.10
N ILE A 56 67.04 -66.43 -161.31
CA ILE A 56 67.28 -67.06 -162.65
C ILE A 56 67.81 -68.53 -162.80
N ASP A 57 66.98 -69.35 -163.50
CA ASP A 57 67.11 -70.19 -164.74
C ASP A 57 68.42 -70.97 -165.10
N PRO A 58 68.45 -72.14 -165.84
CA PRO A 58 68.11 -72.26 -167.30
C PRO A 58 67.68 -73.66 -167.88
N SER A 59 67.29 -73.72 -169.18
CA SER A 59 67.25 -74.94 -170.02
C SER A 59 67.40 -74.69 -171.56
N VAL A 60 67.56 -75.79 -172.33
CA VAL A 60 67.51 -76.02 -173.82
C VAL A 60 68.89 -76.11 -174.54
N CYS A 61 69.24 -76.96 -175.53
CA CYS A 61 68.85 -78.27 -176.15
C CYS A 61 69.98 -78.73 -177.12
N ASP A 62 70.08 -80.02 -177.51
CA ASP A 62 70.11 -80.53 -178.93
C ASP A 62 70.46 -82.04 -179.10
N PHE A 63 70.32 -82.55 -180.35
CA PHE A 63 69.77 -83.86 -180.74
C PHE A 63 70.77 -84.90 -181.37
N HIS A 64 70.28 -86.15 -181.41
CA HIS A 64 70.68 -87.47 -181.96
C HIS A 64 71.84 -87.79 -182.96
N TYR A 65 72.14 -89.12 -182.96
CA TYR A 65 72.77 -90.00 -183.98
C TYR A 65 74.31 -90.11 -183.88
N ILE A 66 74.96 -91.25 -183.56
CA ILE A 66 74.93 -92.59 -184.20
C ILE A 66 74.97 -93.74 -183.16
N ARG A 67 73.82 -94.37 -182.96
CA ARG A 67 73.54 -95.82 -183.17
C ARG A 67 74.58 -96.89 -182.74
N SER A 68 74.90 -97.00 -181.44
CA SER A 68 75.39 -98.28 -180.85
C SER A 68 75.22 -98.45 -179.32
N LYS A 69 74.63 -97.50 -178.57
CA LYS A 69 74.54 -97.54 -177.09
C LYS A 69 73.14 -97.70 -176.50
N THR A 70 72.13 -97.90 -177.35
CA THR A 70 70.70 -97.75 -177.00
C THR A 70 70.18 -98.83 -176.03
N THR A 71 70.86 -99.96 -175.88
CA THR A 71 70.35 -101.07 -175.05
C THR A 71 70.78 -100.99 -173.57
N PHE A 72 71.77 -100.15 -173.22
CA PHE A 72 72.25 -100.06 -171.83
C PHE A 72 71.55 -98.97 -170.99
N TYR A 73 70.89 -98.00 -171.63
CA TYR A 73 70.31 -96.85 -170.91
C TYR A 73 68.83 -97.01 -170.53
N PHE A 74 68.09 -97.95 -171.14
CA PHE A 74 66.68 -98.16 -170.82
C PHE A 74 66.46 -98.76 -169.42
N GLN A 75 67.41 -99.53 -168.88
CA GLN A 75 67.27 -100.14 -167.54
C GLN A 75 67.46 -99.11 -166.40
N LYS A 76 68.20 -98.02 -166.64
CA LYS A 76 68.53 -97.04 -165.59
C LYS A 76 67.46 -95.97 -165.41
N LEU A 77 66.65 -95.70 -166.43
CA LEU A 77 65.56 -94.73 -166.38
C LEU A 77 64.30 -95.27 -165.68
N ALA A 78 64.02 -96.58 -165.77
CA ALA A 78 62.87 -97.19 -165.11
C ALA A 78 62.97 -97.15 -163.55
N ASN A 79 64.17 -97.32 -163.00
CA ASN A 79 64.37 -97.32 -161.54
C ASN A 79 64.30 -95.92 -160.90
N SER A 80 64.55 -94.85 -161.65
CA SER A 80 64.49 -93.48 -161.13
C SER A 80 63.04 -92.97 -160.99
N ALA A 81 62.14 -93.39 -161.90
CA ALA A 81 60.74 -92.96 -161.89
C ALA A 81 59.94 -93.52 -160.69
N GLN A 82 60.18 -94.77 -160.28
CA GLN A 82 59.50 -95.35 -159.11
C GLN A 82 59.93 -94.72 -157.78
N GLN A 83 61.15 -94.19 -157.67
CA GLN A 83 61.64 -93.57 -156.44
C GLN A 83 61.05 -92.17 -156.20
N MET A 84 60.66 -91.46 -157.26
CA MET A 84 60.02 -90.14 -157.12
C MET A 84 58.54 -90.25 -156.78
N ASP A 85 57.83 -91.25 -157.29
CA ASP A 85 56.39 -91.40 -157.06
C ASP A 85 56.07 -91.75 -155.59
N GLY A 86 56.96 -92.51 -154.93
CA GLY A 86 56.87 -92.78 -153.49
C GLY A 86 56.99 -91.53 -152.61
N LYS A 87 57.88 -90.59 -152.97
CA LYS A 87 58.07 -89.35 -152.20
C LYS A 87 56.90 -88.36 -152.32
N VAL A 88 56.21 -88.35 -153.46
CA VAL A 88 55.06 -87.47 -153.68
C VAL A 88 53.84 -87.94 -152.87
N ARG A 89 53.65 -89.25 -152.71
CA ARG A 89 52.55 -89.80 -151.88
C ARG A 89 52.72 -89.51 -150.39
N ASP A 90 53.94 -89.62 -149.87
CA ASP A 90 54.22 -89.34 -148.46
C ASP A 90 54.04 -87.85 -148.12
N LEU A 91 54.46 -86.95 -149.02
CA LEU A 91 54.23 -85.51 -148.85
C LEU A 91 52.75 -85.14 -148.84
N HIS A 92 51.93 -85.79 -149.68
CA HIS A 92 50.49 -85.54 -149.69
C HIS A 92 49.81 -85.97 -148.38
N SER A 93 50.24 -87.11 -147.81
CA SER A 93 49.71 -87.61 -146.53
C SER A 93 50.07 -86.70 -145.35
N GLN A 94 51.29 -86.15 -145.32
CA GLN A 94 51.71 -85.22 -144.25
C GLN A 94 50.94 -83.89 -144.28
N VAL A 95 50.64 -83.36 -145.48
CA VAL A 95 49.87 -82.11 -145.62
C VAL A 95 48.43 -82.28 -145.13
N LEU A 96 47.81 -83.44 -145.38
CA LEU A 96 46.44 -83.71 -144.94
C LEU A 96 46.34 -83.82 -143.41
N LEU A 97 47.33 -84.45 -142.77
CA LEU A 97 47.40 -84.59 -141.31
C LEU A 97 47.57 -83.21 -140.64
N LEU A 98 48.46 -82.36 -141.17
CA LEU A 98 48.67 -81.00 -140.66
C LEU A 98 47.41 -80.13 -140.76
N LYS A 99 46.63 -80.26 -141.84
CA LYS A 99 45.38 -79.52 -142.00
C LYS A 99 44.36 -79.90 -140.93
N GLN A 100 44.23 -81.20 -140.64
CA GLN A 100 43.27 -81.71 -139.66
C GLN A 100 43.64 -81.27 -138.22
N THR A 101 44.93 -81.26 -137.87
CA THR A 101 45.41 -80.79 -136.56
C THR A 101 45.12 -79.30 -136.35
N LEU A 102 45.27 -78.48 -137.39
CA LEU A 102 45.09 -77.03 -137.32
C LEU A 102 43.60 -76.63 -137.20
N GLU A 103 42.71 -77.36 -137.86
CA GLU A 103 41.26 -77.18 -137.68
C GLU A 103 40.79 -77.59 -136.28
N SER A 104 41.36 -78.63 -135.69
CA SER A 104 41.08 -79.05 -134.30
C SER A 104 41.48 -77.97 -133.28
N GLU A 105 42.70 -77.41 -133.41
CA GLU A 105 43.18 -76.39 -132.46
C GLU A 105 42.35 -75.09 -132.53
N ARG A 106 41.90 -74.72 -133.74
CA ARG A 106 41.01 -73.56 -133.93
C ARG A 106 39.67 -73.74 -133.21
N HIS A 107 39.12 -74.96 -133.19
CA HIS A 107 37.83 -75.23 -132.56
C HIS A 107 37.92 -75.20 -131.02
N GLU A 108 39.01 -75.72 -130.45
CA GLU A 108 39.28 -75.67 -129.01
C GLU A 108 39.39 -74.22 -128.49
N ARG A 109 40.13 -73.34 -129.18
CA ARG A 109 40.27 -71.93 -128.75
C ARG A 109 38.96 -71.16 -128.72
N VAL A 110 38.04 -71.40 -129.66
CA VAL A 110 36.72 -70.76 -129.65
C VAL A 110 35.88 -71.23 -128.45
N LYS A 111 36.01 -72.50 -128.08
CA LYS A 111 35.29 -73.09 -126.96
C LYS A 111 35.76 -72.53 -125.62
N GLU A 112 37.08 -72.37 -125.42
CA GLU A 112 37.65 -71.73 -124.23
C GLU A 112 37.26 -70.25 -124.11
N GLY A 113 37.29 -69.50 -125.22
CA GLY A 113 36.89 -68.08 -125.21
C GLY A 113 35.44 -67.86 -124.74
N ASN A 114 34.52 -68.76 -125.13
CA ASN A 114 33.12 -68.69 -124.69
C ASN A 114 32.94 -69.06 -123.20
N ALA A 115 33.74 -70.00 -122.69
CA ALA A 115 33.71 -70.37 -121.27
C ALA A 115 34.18 -69.21 -120.37
N LEU A 116 35.24 -68.50 -120.79
CA LEU A 116 35.81 -67.38 -120.05
C LEU A 116 34.86 -66.18 -119.98
N ASN A 117 34.18 -65.86 -121.10
CA ASN A 117 33.17 -64.79 -121.13
C ASN A 117 31.98 -65.09 -120.19
N SER A 118 31.56 -66.36 -120.12
CA SER A 118 30.46 -66.77 -119.23
C SER A 118 30.83 -66.64 -117.74
N ALA A 119 32.10 -66.89 -117.39
CA ALA A 119 32.59 -66.72 -116.02
C ALA A 119 32.67 -65.23 -115.62
N LEU A 120 33.12 -64.36 -116.53
CA LEU A 120 33.18 -62.92 -116.33
C LEU A 120 31.79 -62.30 -116.06
N GLN A 121 30.77 -62.75 -116.79
CA GLN A 121 29.40 -62.24 -116.62
C GLN A 121 28.84 -62.56 -115.23
N ARG A 122 29.06 -63.78 -114.72
CA ARG A 122 28.60 -64.17 -113.36
C ARG A 122 29.26 -63.36 -112.25
N LEU A 123 30.55 -63.03 -112.39
CA LEU A 123 31.25 -62.18 -111.43
C LEU A 123 30.70 -60.76 -111.41
N GLN A 124 30.36 -60.19 -112.56
CA GLN A 124 29.75 -58.86 -112.63
C GLN A 124 28.37 -58.80 -111.95
N ASP A 125 27.54 -59.85 -112.11
CA ASP A 125 26.23 -59.90 -111.47
C ASP A 125 26.33 -60.05 -109.93
N TYR A 126 27.32 -60.80 -109.45
CA TYR A 126 27.56 -60.96 -108.01
C TYR A 126 27.98 -59.64 -107.34
N ILE A 127 28.85 -58.86 -108.00
CA ILE A 127 29.28 -57.55 -107.51
C ILE A 127 28.08 -56.59 -107.41
N LYS A 128 27.22 -56.54 -108.43
CA LYS A 128 26.02 -55.67 -108.41
C LYS A 128 25.05 -56.02 -107.28
N GLN A 129 24.84 -57.31 -106.99
CA GLN A 129 23.97 -57.72 -105.88
C GLN A 129 24.55 -57.34 -104.50
N GLN A 130 25.86 -57.44 -104.32
CA GLN A 130 26.52 -57.07 -103.06
C GLN A 130 26.41 -55.56 -102.79
N ASP A 131 26.57 -54.72 -103.81
CA ASP A 131 26.43 -53.26 -103.67
C ASP A 131 24.99 -52.83 -103.31
N LEU A 132 23.99 -53.49 -103.89
CA LEU A 132 22.58 -53.25 -103.54
C LEU A 132 22.31 -53.59 -102.07
N SER A 133 22.77 -54.76 -101.62
CA SER A 133 22.60 -55.19 -100.21
C SER A 133 23.30 -54.26 -99.24
N ARG A 134 24.52 -53.79 -99.57
CA ARG A 134 25.27 -52.84 -98.73
C ARG A 134 24.54 -51.51 -98.58
N ASN A 135 24.01 -50.98 -99.67
CA ASN A 135 23.28 -49.70 -99.66
C ASN A 135 21.98 -49.80 -98.87
N GLU A 136 21.29 -50.93 -98.93
CA GLU A 136 20.06 -51.17 -98.16
C GLU A 136 20.32 -51.18 -96.64
N VAL A 137 21.40 -51.84 -96.20
CA VAL A 137 21.82 -51.85 -94.79
C VAL A 137 22.18 -50.45 -94.28
N LEU A 138 22.92 -49.68 -95.08
CA LEU A 138 23.28 -48.29 -94.73
C LEU A 138 22.05 -47.39 -94.61
N SER A 139 21.07 -47.54 -95.52
CA SER A 139 19.82 -46.79 -95.47
C SER A 139 19.01 -47.11 -94.19
N ASN A 140 18.93 -48.39 -93.83
CA ASN A 140 18.20 -48.83 -92.63
C ASN A 140 18.86 -48.36 -91.33
N LEU A 141 20.19 -48.35 -91.25
CA LEU A 141 20.93 -47.82 -90.10
C LEU A 141 20.74 -46.29 -89.96
N SER A 142 20.75 -45.55 -91.06
CA SER A 142 20.48 -44.11 -91.04
C SER A 142 19.08 -43.81 -90.52
N LYS A 143 18.05 -44.46 -91.07
CA LYS A 143 16.66 -44.27 -90.61
C LYS A 143 16.47 -44.60 -89.13
N LYS A 144 17.11 -45.67 -88.65
CA LYS A 144 17.06 -46.04 -87.23
C LYS A 144 17.75 -45.01 -86.33
N GLY A 145 18.90 -44.49 -86.76
CA GLY A 145 19.62 -43.42 -86.04
C GLY A 145 18.79 -42.14 -85.91
N ASP A 146 18.08 -41.75 -86.97
CA ASP A 146 17.20 -40.58 -86.96
C ASP A 146 16.00 -40.78 -86.00
N MET A 147 15.36 -41.95 -86.04
CA MET A 147 14.24 -42.28 -85.15
C MET A 147 14.65 -42.29 -83.66
N ASP A 148 15.81 -42.86 -83.33
CA ASP A 148 16.27 -42.93 -81.93
C ASP A 148 16.63 -41.53 -81.41
N LYS A 149 17.20 -40.66 -82.27
CA LYS A 149 17.46 -39.25 -81.93
C LYS A 149 16.17 -38.47 -81.68
N GLU A 150 15.13 -38.68 -82.49
CA GLU A 150 13.84 -38.03 -82.33
C GLU A 150 13.17 -38.44 -81.02
N LYS A 151 13.18 -39.75 -80.68
CA LYS A 151 12.66 -40.25 -79.40
C LYS A 151 13.36 -39.65 -78.19
N LEU A 152 14.70 -39.58 -78.22
CA LEU A 152 15.47 -38.97 -77.13
C LEU A 152 15.18 -37.47 -76.99
N THR A 153 14.99 -36.77 -78.11
CA THR A 153 14.67 -35.35 -78.11
C THR A 153 13.27 -35.10 -77.52
N GLU A 154 12.29 -35.94 -77.88
CA GLU A 154 10.94 -35.85 -77.34
C GLU A 154 10.88 -36.23 -75.85
N GLU A 155 11.63 -37.24 -75.41
CA GLU A 155 11.73 -37.60 -74.00
C GLU A 155 12.41 -36.50 -73.17
N ALA A 156 13.46 -35.89 -73.70
CA ALA A 156 14.10 -34.72 -73.08
C ALA A 156 13.14 -33.53 -72.98
N ARG A 157 12.32 -33.27 -74.02
CA ARG A 157 11.28 -32.24 -74.00
C ARG A 157 10.24 -32.53 -72.93
N ARG A 158 9.72 -33.75 -72.87
CA ARG A 158 8.72 -34.18 -71.88
C ARG A 158 9.25 -34.08 -70.45
N LEU A 159 10.50 -34.46 -70.21
CA LEU A 159 11.14 -34.34 -68.90
C LEU A 159 11.31 -32.87 -68.50
N ASN A 160 11.73 -32.00 -69.43
CA ASN A 160 11.83 -30.56 -69.17
C ASN A 160 10.47 -29.92 -68.84
N GLU A 161 9.40 -30.28 -69.55
CA GLU A 161 8.04 -29.82 -69.22
C GLU A 161 7.63 -30.26 -67.81
N LYS A 162 7.89 -31.52 -67.45
CA LYS A 162 7.59 -32.04 -66.11
C LYS A 162 8.39 -31.33 -65.02
N ILE A 163 9.67 -31.05 -65.25
CA ILE A 163 10.51 -30.26 -64.34
C ILE A 163 9.95 -28.84 -64.21
N GLY A 164 9.52 -28.23 -65.32
CA GLY A 164 8.89 -26.91 -65.32
C GLY A 164 7.63 -26.86 -64.46
N LEU A 165 6.74 -27.84 -64.61
CA LEU A 165 5.51 -27.94 -63.81
C LEU A 165 5.80 -28.14 -62.32
N ILE A 166 6.71 -29.07 -61.97
CA ILE A 166 7.09 -29.31 -60.57
C ILE A 166 7.72 -28.06 -59.96
N THR A 167 8.59 -27.37 -60.70
CA THR A 167 9.23 -26.13 -60.24
C THR A 167 8.18 -25.06 -59.98
N ALA A 168 7.25 -24.84 -60.92
CA ALA A 168 6.17 -23.88 -60.76
C ALA A 168 5.28 -24.19 -59.55
N GLU A 169 4.96 -25.47 -59.32
CA GLU A 169 4.15 -25.90 -58.19
C GLU A 169 4.87 -25.74 -56.84
N VAL A 170 6.16 -26.08 -56.76
CA VAL A 170 6.97 -25.86 -55.56
C VAL A 170 7.11 -24.37 -55.26
N THR A 171 7.37 -23.53 -56.27
CA THR A 171 7.43 -22.07 -56.11
C THR A 171 6.08 -21.52 -55.65
N ARG A 172 4.96 -21.98 -56.24
CA ARG A 172 3.61 -21.58 -55.83
C ARG A 172 3.30 -22.00 -54.40
N ASN A 173 3.55 -23.25 -54.03
CA ASN A 173 3.27 -23.75 -52.68
C ASN A 173 4.14 -23.04 -51.63
N THR A 174 5.40 -22.75 -51.97
CA THR A 174 6.30 -22.00 -51.09
C THR A 174 5.83 -20.56 -50.90
N THR A 175 5.46 -19.87 -51.98
CA THR A 175 4.96 -18.48 -51.90
C THR A 175 3.62 -18.39 -51.21
N GLU A 176 2.70 -19.33 -51.44
CA GLU A 176 1.42 -19.43 -50.73
C GLU A 176 1.63 -19.73 -49.25
N GLY A 177 2.53 -20.66 -48.90
CA GLY A 177 2.89 -20.97 -47.52
C GLY A 177 3.53 -19.79 -46.79
N GLN A 178 4.46 -19.08 -47.43
CA GLN A 178 5.07 -17.87 -46.90
C GLN A 178 4.04 -16.74 -46.71
N ARG A 179 3.08 -16.60 -47.62
CA ARG A 179 1.99 -15.62 -47.50
C ARG A 179 1.09 -15.95 -46.33
N LYS A 180 0.62 -17.20 -46.20
CA LYS A 180 -0.19 -17.65 -45.05
C LYS A 180 0.53 -17.43 -43.73
N LEU A 181 1.81 -17.81 -43.64
CA LEU A 181 2.61 -17.62 -42.43
C LEU A 181 2.75 -16.13 -42.07
N ARG A 182 2.94 -15.27 -43.08
CA ARG A 182 3.01 -13.82 -42.89
C ARG A 182 1.67 -13.26 -42.41
N ASP A 183 0.57 -13.65 -43.03
CA ASP A 183 -0.78 -13.20 -42.69
C ASP A 183 -1.16 -13.65 -41.27
N ASP A 184 -0.86 -14.91 -40.90
CA ASP A 184 -1.05 -15.45 -39.55
C ASP A 184 -0.22 -14.69 -38.50
N LEU A 185 1.04 -14.38 -38.83
CA LEU A 185 1.91 -13.61 -37.94
C LEU A 185 1.37 -12.19 -37.74
N PHE A 186 0.94 -11.51 -38.83
CA PHE A 186 0.32 -10.19 -38.73
C PHE A 186 -0.97 -10.21 -37.91
N GLN A 187 -1.83 -11.21 -38.10
CA GLN A 187 -3.05 -11.35 -37.29
C GLN A 187 -2.74 -11.56 -35.82
N ARG A 188 -1.74 -12.40 -35.50
CA ARG A 188 -1.29 -12.61 -34.11
C ARG A 188 -0.71 -11.35 -33.49
N CYS A 189 0.12 -10.61 -34.23
CA CYS A 189 0.67 -9.33 -33.77
C CYS A 189 -0.45 -8.31 -33.51
N ALA A 190 -1.40 -8.16 -34.44
CA ALA A 190 -2.52 -7.24 -34.29
C ALA A 190 -3.42 -7.62 -33.10
N ALA A 191 -3.71 -8.92 -32.90
CA ALA A 191 -4.47 -9.40 -31.77
C ALA A 191 -3.75 -9.15 -30.44
N LEU A 192 -2.42 -9.33 -30.41
CA LEU A 192 -1.60 -9.11 -29.23
C LEU A 192 -1.50 -7.61 -28.89
N GLU A 193 -1.33 -6.74 -29.89
CA GLU A 193 -1.38 -5.28 -29.71
C GLU A 193 -2.74 -4.82 -29.17
N ALA A 194 -3.84 -5.34 -29.72
CA ALA A 194 -5.18 -5.04 -29.23
C ALA A 194 -5.39 -5.50 -27.78
N ALA A 195 -4.92 -6.70 -27.44
CA ALA A 195 -4.99 -7.24 -26.08
C ALA A 195 -4.16 -6.42 -25.08
N LEU A 196 -2.94 -6.04 -25.45
CA LEU A 196 -2.09 -5.17 -24.63
C LEU A 196 -2.71 -3.79 -24.42
N LYS A 197 -3.29 -3.21 -25.47
CA LYS A 197 -4.00 -1.92 -25.38
C LYS A 197 -5.21 -2.03 -24.44
N ALA A 198 -6.06 -3.04 -24.63
CA ALA A 198 -7.22 -3.28 -23.77
C ALA A 198 -6.83 -3.54 -22.31
N GLN A 199 -5.72 -4.25 -22.06
CA GLN A 199 -5.18 -4.45 -20.72
C GLN A 199 -4.67 -3.15 -20.11
N GLY A 200 -3.97 -2.32 -20.90
CA GLY A 200 -3.52 -0.99 -20.49
C GLY A 200 -4.68 -0.08 -20.10
N ASP A 201 -5.73 -0.02 -20.92
CA ASP A 201 -6.94 0.76 -20.66
C ASP A 201 -7.65 0.27 -19.38
N LYS A 202 -7.85 -1.04 -19.24
CA LYS A 202 -8.46 -1.64 -18.04
C LYS A 202 -7.63 -1.38 -16.78
N SER A 203 -6.30 -1.47 -16.88
CA SER A 203 -5.41 -1.14 -15.76
C SER A 203 -5.49 0.35 -15.38
N GLY A 204 -5.58 1.23 -16.38
CA GLY A 204 -5.76 2.66 -16.17
C GLY A 204 -7.08 2.99 -15.49
N ASP A 205 -8.17 2.35 -15.88
CA ASP A 205 -9.49 2.54 -15.26
C ASP A 205 -9.52 2.05 -13.81
N ILE A 206 -8.96 0.87 -13.52
CA ILE A 206 -8.81 0.36 -12.15
C ILE A 206 -8.00 1.34 -11.28
N GLN A 207 -6.90 1.90 -11.81
CA GLN A 207 -6.11 2.88 -11.08
C GLN A 207 -6.89 4.18 -10.81
N ARG A 208 -7.68 4.67 -11.77
CA ARG A 208 -8.52 5.86 -11.59
C ARG A 208 -9.62 5.62 -10.56
N ASP A 209 -10.28 4.46 -10.61
CA ASP A 209 -11.33 4.12 -9.65
C ASP A 209 -10.78 3.95 -8.24
N ASN A 210 -9.63 3.27 -8.09
CA ASN A 210 -8.95 3.16 -6.80
C ASN A 210 -8.52 4.53 -6.27
N LYS A 211 -8.01 5.41 -7.13
CA LYS A 211 -7.64 6.78 -6.74
C LYS A 211 -8.86 7.55 -6.24
N ARG A 212 -9.98 7.50 -6.97
CA ARG A 212 -11.23 8.17 -6.55
C ARG A 212 -11.75 7.63 -5.22
N ALA A 213 -11.76 6.31 -5.04
CA ALA A 213 -12.20 5.68 -3.79
C ALA A 213 -11.32 6.07 -2.59
N LEU A 214 -10.00 6.20 -2.79
CA LEU A 214 -9.08 6.67 -1.75
C LEU A 214 -9.28 8.16 -1.44
N GLU A 215 -9.48 9.01 -2.45
CA GLU A 215 -9.76 10.44 -2.28
C GLU A 215 -11.10 10.67 -1.54
N GLU A 216 -12.13 9.89 -1.87
CA GLU A 216 -13.44 9.96 -1.20
C GLU A 216 -13.34 9.50 0.27
N ARG A 217 -12.61 8.41 0.53
CA ARG A 217 -12.35 7.95 1.90
C ARG A 217 -11.55 8.97 2.72
N LEU A 218 -10.55 9.60 2.11
CA LEU A 218 -9.75 10.65 2.76
C LEU A 218 -10.64 11.85 3.10
N ARG A 219 -11.46 12.31 2.15
CA ARG A 219 -12.37 13.44 2.37
C ARG A 219 -13.38 13.15 3.49
N SER A 220 -13.98 11.95 3.50
CA SER A 220 -14.89 11.54 4.58
C SER A 220 -14.20 11.54 5.95
N GLN A 221 -12.94 11.10 6.00
CA GLN A 221 -12.16 11.10 7.24
C GLN A 221 -11.78 12.52 7.70
N GLU A 222 -11.44 13.42 6.77
CA GLU A 222 -11.20 14.83 7.05
C GLU A 222 -12.46 15.51 7.61
N GLU A 223 -13.63 15.28 7.00
CA GLU A 223 -14.92 15.79 7.49
C GLU A 223 -15.25 15.27 8.89
N GLN A 224 -15.02 13.97 9.15
CA GLN A 224 -15.23 13.38 10.47
C GLN A 224 -14.30 13.99 11.52
N THR A 225 -13.03 14.23 11.16
CA THR A 225 -12.04 14.84 12.04
C THR A 225 -12.40 16.30 12.35
N GLU A 226 -12.84 17.06 11.35
CA GLU A 226 -13.29 18.44 11.53
C GLU A 226 -14.55 18.51 12.41
N SER A 227 -15.50 17.59 12.22
CA SER A 227 -16.70 17.47 13.07
C SER A 227 -16.35 17.19 14.53
N LEU A 228 -15.46 16.22 14.79
CA LEU A 228 -14.98 15.92 16.13
C LEU A 228 -14.26 17.12 16.76
N ASN A 229 -13.45 17.83 16.00
CA ASN A 229 -12.73 19.01 16.50
C ASN A 229 -13.71 20.15 16.85
N LYS A 230 -14.74 20.38 16.03
CA LYS A 230 -15.83 21.34 16.34
C LYS A 230 -16.56 20.95 17.62
N GLN A 231 -16.88 19.67 17.81
CA GLN A 231 -17.54 19.19 19.01
C GLN A 231 -16.66 19.38 20.26
N LEU A 232 -15.37 19.06 20.17
CA LEU A 232 -14.42 19.23 21.27
C LEU A 232 -14.27 20.70 21.68
N LEU A 233 -14.18 21.61 20.70
CA LEU A 233 -14.15 23.05 20.95
C LEU A 233 -15.45 23.55 21.61
N ALA A 234 -16.61 23.07 21.15
CA ALA A 234 -17.90 23.43 21.74
C ALA A 234 -18.03 22.94 23.19
N ASP A 235 -17.60 21.72 23.48
CA ASP A 235 -17.64 21.16 24.83
C ASP A 235 -16.65 21.87 25.77
N ARG A 236 -15.46 22.24 25.28
CA ARG A 236 -14.49 23.05 26.02
C ARG A 236 -15.06 24.44 26.36
N ALA A 237 -15.77 25.06 25.43
CA ALA A 237 -16.45 26.33 25.67
C ALA A 237 -17.55 26.21 26.73
N LYS A 238 -18.40 25.18 26.65
CA LYS A 238 -19.43 24.88 27.66
C LYS A 238 -18.84 24.62 29.04
N GLN A 239 -17.76 23.85 29.12
CA GLN A 239 -17.06 23.61 30.40
C GLN A 239 -16.51 24.91 30.97
N LYS A 240 -15.87 25.76 30.15
CA LYS A 240 -15.36 27.07 30.59
C LYS A 240 -16.49 27.94 31.15
N GLU A 241 -17.65 27.98 30.49
CA GLU A 241 -18.82 28.72 30.97
C GLU A 241 -19.35 28.17 32.30
N ARG A 242 -19.40 26.83 32.46
CA ARG A 242 -19.80 26.19 33.73
C ARG A 242 -18.83 26.54 34.86
N PHE A 243 -17.52 26.47 34.62
CA PHE A 243 -16.51 26.86 35.61
C PHE A 243 -16.63 28.33 36.00
N GLN A 244 -16.90 29.22 35.04
CA GLN A 244 -17.11 30.62 35.31
C GLN A 244 -18.34 30.86 36.20
N LYS A 245 -19.46 30.19 35.91
CA LYS A 245 -20.68 30.26 36.75
C LYS A 245 -20.43 29.73 38.18
N VAL A 246 -19.65 28.66 38.34
CA VAL A 246 -19.28 28.13 39.66
C VAL A 246 -18.41 29.13 40.42
N ASN A 247 -17.43 29.76 39.77
CA ASN A 247 -16.58 30.77 40.40
C ASN A 247 -17.40 32.01 40.81
N GLU A 248 -18.33 32.46 39.98
CA GLU A 248 -19.24 33.57 40.30
C GLU A 248 -20.15 33.22 41.49
N ALA A 249 -20.68 31.99 41.53
CA ALA A 249 -21.49 31.52 42.66
C ALA A 249 -20.68 31.38 43.96
N LEU A 250 -19.43 30.94 43.88
CA LEU A 250 -18.52 30.88 45.03
C LEU A 250 -18.19 32.28 45.56
N ALA A 251 -17.85 33.23 44.69
CA ALA A 251 -17.59 34.61 45.07
C ALA A 251 -18.83 35.27 45.71
N ALA A 252 -20.03 35.00 45.17
CA ALA A 252 -21.29 35.47 45.76
C ALA A 252 -21.56 34.86 47.14
N LEU A 253 -21.26 33.57 47.33
CA LEU A 253 -21.39 32.88 48.62
C LEU A 253 -20.42 33.46 49.65
N GLU A 254 -19.16 33.67 49.30
CA GLU A 254 -18.15 34.30 50.16
C GLU A 254 -18.59 35.69 50.61
N HIS A 255 -19.05 36.52 49.67
CA HIS A 255 -19.58 37.84 49.98
C HIS A 255 -20.83 37.80 50.88
N HIS A 256 -21.73 36.83 50.67
CA HIS A 256 -22.90 36.63 51.54
C HIS A 256 -22.52 36.21 52.97
N LEU A 257 -21.50 35.35 53.12
CA LEU A 257 -20.99 34.96 54.43
C LEU A 257 -20.32 36.13 55.15
N GLU A 258 -19.55 36.94 54.43
CA GLU A 258 -18.91 38.14 54.98
C GLU A 258 -19.94 39.19 55.43
N LEU A 259 -20.94 39.48 54.59
CA LEU A 259 -22.08 40.34 54.97
C LEU A 259 -22.86 39.78 56.16
N GLY A 260 -23.07 38.45 56.18
CA GLY A 260 -23.72 37.76 57.30
C GLY A 260 -22.97 37.96 58.61
N ASN A 261 -21.66 37.74 58.61
CA ASN A 261 -20.80 37.96 59.77
C ASN A 261 -20.81 39.42 60.22
N ASN A 262 -20.64 40.37 59.30
CA ASN A 262 -20.66 41.80 59.63
C ASN A 262 -22.00 42.23 60.26
N LYS A 263 -23.12 41.67 59.78
CA LYS A 263 -24.45 41.93 60.33
C LYS A 263 -24.60 41.32 61.73
N ILE A 264 -24.11 40.09 61.94
CA ILE A 264 -24.10 39.44 63.26
C ILE A 264 -23.26 40.27 64.24
N ASP A 265 -22.07 40.70 63.85
CA ASP A 265 -21.19 41.51 64.70
C ASP A 265 -21.82 42.86 65.05
N THR A 266 -22.46 43.52 64.09
CA THR A 266 -23.16 44.80 64.32
C THR A 266 -24.31 44.62 65.30
N ILE A 267 -25.16 43.60 65.10
CA ILE A 267 -26.28 43.29 65.99
C ILE A 267 -25.75 42.93 67.38
N MET A 268 -24.74 42.06 67.47
CA MET A 268 -24.15 41.63 68.73
C MET A 268 -23.55 42.80 69.51
N ASN A 269 -22.80 43.68 68.84
CA ASN A 269 -22.23 44.88 69.47
C ASN A 269 -23.32 45.85 69.95
N SER A 270 -24.37 46.05 69.16
CA SER A 270 -25.50 46.91 69.55
C SER A 270 -26.26 46.36 70.76
N GLU A 271 -26.44 45.04 70.82
CA GLU A 271 -27.08 44.34 71.94
C GLU A 271 -26.21 44.42 73.20
N ILE A 272 -24.88 44.21 73.08
CA ILE A 272 -23.94 44.37 74.19
C ILE A 272 -23.99 45.79 74.76
N GLN A 273 -23.97 46.82 73.90
CA GLN A 273 -24.05 48.22 74.34
C GLN A 273 -25.38 48.52 75.04
N THR A 274 -26.49 48.05 74.46
CA THR A 274 -27.83 48.22 75.04
C THR A 274 -27.94 47.54 76.41
N ARG A 275 -27.43 46.31 76.56
CA ARG A 275 -27.35 45.61 77.85
C ARG A 275 -26.52 46.36 78.88
N LYS A 276 -25.33 46.86 78.50
CA LYS A 276 -24.48 47.66 79.41
C LYS A 276 -25.19 48.92 79.93
N LEU A 277 -25.99 49.57 79.08
CA LEU A 277 -26.79 50.73 79.48
C LEU A 277 -27.89 50.33 80.46
N HIS A 278 -28.61 49.22 80.19
CA HIS A 278 -29.61 48.69 81.11
C HIS A 278 -29.00 48.27 82.46
N GLU A 279 -27.84 47.62 82.46
CA GLU A 279 -27.08 47.26 83.66
C GLU A 279 -26.74 48.48 84.51
N LYS A 280 -26.15 49.51 83.89
CA LYS A 280 -25.82 50.75 84.59
C LYS A 280 -27.07 51.41 85.18
N SER A 281 -28.18 51.43 84.43
CA SER A 281 -29.44 52.04 84.88
C SER A 281 -30.04 51.29 86.07
N LEU A 282 -30.08 49.96 86.05
CA LEU A 282 -30.65 49.16 87.14
C LEU A 282 -29.77 49.21 88.40
N LEU A 283 -28.45 49.17 88.25
CA LEU A 283 -27.51 49.35 89.36
C LEU A 283 -27.63 50.76 89.99
N SER A 284 -27.91 51.79 89.17
CA SER A 284 -28.22 53.13 89.68
C SER A 284 -29.50 53.12 90.52
N LYS A 285 -30.58 52.50 90.03
CA LYS A 285 -31.87 52.45 90.76
C LYS A 285 -31.76 51.78 92.13
N ILE A 286 -31.04 50.66 92.26
CA ILE A 286 -30.83 50.04 93.58
C ILE A 286 -29.97 50.92 94.50
N THR A 287 -29.05 51.71 93.93
CA THR A 287 -28.26 52.70 94.69
C THR A 287 -29.16 53.82 95.19
N GLU A 288 -30.06 54.34 94.36
CA GLU A 288 -31.02 55.36 94.77
C GLU A 288 -32.00 54.86 95.84
N VAL A 289 -32.39 53.58 95.78
CA VAL A 289 -33.20 52.94 96.84
C VAL A 289 -32.42 52.86 98.14
N GLU A 290 -31.17 52.38 98.08
CA GLU A 290 -30.27 52.33 99.23
C GLU A 290 -30.10 53.71 99.87
N ASP A 291 -29.84 54.74 99.07
CA ASP A 291 -29.72 56.13 99.55
C ASP A 291 -31.01 56.65 100.19
N LYS A 292 -32.18 56.37 99.58
CA LYS A 292 -33.49 56.75 100.14
C LYS A 292 -33.75 56.06 101.48
N LEU A 293 -33.42 54.77 101.60
CA LEU A 293 -33.56 54.00 102.83
C LEU A 293 -32.61 54.52 103.91
N ASN A 294 -31.32 54.69 103.61
CA ASN A 294 -30.33 55.19 104.55
C ASN A 294 -30.69 56.59 105.07
N ASN A 295 -31.13 57.49 104.19
CA ASN A 295 -31.59 58.82 104.59
C ASN A 295 -32.85 58.76 105.47
N TYR A 296 -33.80 57.89 105.15
CA TYR A 296 -35.00 57.71 105.96
C TYR A 296 -34.69 57.13 107.34
N ILE A 297 -33.86 56.09 107.42
CA ILE A 297 -33.40 55.46 108.65
C ILE A 297 -32.65 56.48 109.51
N GLY A 298 -31.71 57.24 108.94
CA GLY A 298 -30.97 58.28 109.67
C GLY A 298 -31.89 59.35 110.26
N ASN A 299 -32.93 59.78 109.52
CA ASN A 299 -33.93 60.71 110.03
C ASN A 299 -34.81 60.08 111.11
N LEU A 300 -35.17 58.81 110.98
CA LEU A 300 -35.99 58.08 111.96
C LEU A 300 -35.23 57.88 113.27
N THR A 301 -33.96 57.49 113.22
CA THR A 301 -33.07 57.41 114.39
C THR A 301 -32.92 58.76 115.08
N LYS A 302 -32.76 59.85 114.32
CA LYS A 302 -32.73 61.20 114.89
C LYS A 302 -34.04 61.56 115.60
N SER A 303 -35.20 61.22 115.03
CA SER A 303 -36.49 61.42 115.69
C SER A 303 -36.61 60.61 116.99
N ILE A 304 -36.07 59.38 117.02
CA ILE A 304 -36.02 58.54 118.22
C ILE A 304 -35.18 59.22 119.31
N ASP A 305 -34.01 59.77 118.97
CA ASP A 305 -33.15 60.49 119.92
C ASP A 305 -33.82 61.78 120.44
N GLU A 306 -34.55 62.50 119.60
CA GLU A 306 -35.32 63.68 120.00
C GLU A 306 -36.45 63.32 120.97
N VAL A 307 -37.18 62.22 120.74
CA VAL A 307 -38.19 61.71 121.68
C VAL A 307 -37.53 61.27 122.99
N LYS A 308 -36.40 60.56 122.92
CA LYS A 308 -35.64 60.08 124.08
C LYS A 308 -35.12 61.22 124.96
N SER A 309 -34.79 62.36 124.36
CA SER A 309 -34.35 63.57 125.08
C SER A 309 -35.50 64.41 125.67
N GLY A 310 -36.75 63.97 125.53
CA GLY A 310 -37.92 64.61 126.11
C GLY A 310 -38.40 65.85 125.34
N LYS A 311 -38.03 66.00 124.07
CA LYS A 311 -38.48 67.11 123.23
C LYS A 311 -39.95 66.92 122.86
N GLU A 312 -40.79 67.90 123.18
CA GLU A 312 -42.21 67.86 122.80
C GLU A 312 -42.41 68.16 121.30
N SER A 313 -43.36 67.47 120.66
CA SER A 313 -43.73 67.64 119.25
C SER A 313 -42.61 67.32 118.23
N VAL A 314 -42.04 66.12 118.31
CA VAL A 314 -40.99 65.68 117.37
C VAL A 314 -41.57 65.46 115.97
N LYS A 315 -40.91 66.00 114.94
CA LYS A 315 -41.30 65.75 113.54
C LYS A 315 -40.85 64.35 113.13
N ILE A 316 -41.80 63.41 113.08
CA ILE A 316 -41.56 62.05 112.60
C ILE A 316 -41.48 62.05 111.05
N PRO A 317 -40.40 61.53 110.44
CA PRO A 317 -40.30 61.41 108.99
C PRO A 317 -41.32 60.40 108.46
N SER A 318 -41.79 60.61 107.22
CA SER A 318 -42.70 59.69 106.55
C SER A 318 -42.02 59.01 105.36
N LEU A 319 -42.17 57.70 105.23
CA LEU A 319 -41.68 56.94 104.07
C LEU A 319 -42.76 56.81 102.99
N ASP A 320 -42.39 57.13 101.75
CA ASP A 320 -43.19 56.75 100.57
C ASP A 320 -42.90 55.29 100.19
N VAL A 321 -43.57 54.38 100.90
CA VAL A 321 -43.47 52.93 100.70
C VAL A 321 -43.87 52.55 99.27
N ASP A 322 -44.88 53.22 98.70
CA ASP A 322 -45.36 52.92 97.35
C ASP A 322 -44.33 53.28 96.27
N ALA A 323 -43.61 54.39 96.45
CA ALA A 323 -42.51 54.75 95.54
C ALA A 323 -41.37 53.73 95.60
N LEU A 324 -40.96 53.31 96.80
CA LEU A 324 -39.89 52.30 96.95
C LEU A 324 -40.30 50.94 96.41
N ARG A 325 -41.54 50.52 96.69
CA ARG A 325 -42.10 49.29 96.13
C ARG A 325 -42.15 49.32 94.60
N ARG A 326 -42.56 50.44 93.99
CA ARG A 326 -42.53 50.60 92.53
C ARG A 326 -41.12 50.46 91.95
N GLU A 327 -40.11 51.03 92.62
CA GLU A 327 -38.72 50.86 92.19
C GLU A 327 -38.24 49.41 92.32
N MET A 328 -38.57 48.72 93.43
CA MET A 328 -38.25 47.29 93.62
C MET A 328 -38.92 46.41 92.56
N GLU A 329 -40.20 46.66 92.27
CA GLU A 329 -40.94 45.94 91.22
C GLU A 329 -40.36 46.24 89.83
N ALA A 330 -39.97 47.48 89.55
CA ALA A 330 -39.33 47.86 88.29
C ALA A 330 -37.98 47.16 88.10
N ILE A 331 -37.15 47.09 89.15
CA ILE A 331 -35.88 46.36 89.13
C ILE A 331 -36.12 44.87 88.86
N ALA A 332 -37.08 44.26 89.56
CA ALA A 332 -37.40 42.84 89.39
C ALA A 332 -38.02 42.52 88.01
N ALA A 333 -38.78 43.44 87.42
CA ALA A 333 -39.36 43.29 86.09
C ALA A 333 -38.27 43.36 84.99
N ASP A 334 -37.30 44.25 85.16
CA ASP A 334 -36.23 44.48 84.19
C ASP A 334 -35.02 43.55 84.35
N LYS A 335 -35.07 42.59 85.28
CA LYS A 335 -33.99 41.59 85.51
C LYS A 335 -33.55 40.85 84.25
N ASN A 336 -34.44 40.65 83.28
CA ASN A 336 -34.11 39.96 82.02
C ASN A 336 -33.21 40.79 81.08
N LYS A 337 -33.01 42.09 81.35
CA LYS A 337 -32.16 42.99 80.56
C LYS A 337 -30.69 42.98 81.02
N LEU A 338 -30.39 42.30 82.12
CA LEU A 338 -29.07 42.20 82.73
C LEU A 338 -28.32 40.97 82.19
N SER A 339 -26.98 41.07 82.07
CA SER A 339 -26.13 39.89 81.96
C SER A 339 -26.13 39.10 83.28
N MET A 340 -25.61 37.87 83.25
CA MET A 340 -25.39 37.07 84.46
C MET A 340 -24.53 37.82 85.48
N GLU A 341 -23.44 38.45 85.02
CA GLU A 341 -22.57 39.25 85.89
C GLU A 341 -23.32 40.44 86.49
N GLY A 342 -24.14 41.12 85.69
CA GLY A 342 -25.00 42.21 86.15
C GLY A 342 -26.06 41.75 87.17
N LEU A 343 -26.66 40.57 86.97
CA LEU A 343 -27.60 39.96 87.90
C LEU A 343 -26.93 39.61 89.23
N LEU A 344 -25.74 39.02 89.20
CA LEU A 344 -24.98 38.68 90.41
C LEU A 344 -24.61 39.93 91.21
N LYS A 345 -24.13 40.99 90.55
CA LYS A 345 -23.84 42.28 91.19
C LYS A 345 -25.08 42.94 91.79
N LEU A 346 -26.21 42.87 91.08
CA LEU A 346 -27.48 43.39 91.57
C LEU A 346 -27.98 42.58 92.77
N GLU A 347 -27.91 41.25 92.72
CA GLU A 347 -28.26 40.37 93.83
C GLU A 347 -27.39 40.67 95.06
N GLU A 348 -26.07 40.73 94.90
CA GLU A 348 -25.14 41.04 95.98
C GLU A 348 -25.47 42.39 96.63
N LYS A 349 -25.77 43.40 95.80
CA LYS A 349 -26.14 44.73 96.30
C LYS A 349 -27.48 44.70 97.02
N MET A 350 -28.52 44.03 96.48
CA MET A 350 -29.81 43.89 97.15
C MET A 350 -29.68 43.13 98.48
N THR A 351 -28.87 42.07 98.52
CA THR A 351 -28.56 41.32 99.74
C THR A 351 -27.92 42.21 100.80
N ARG A 352 -26.96 43.07 100.42
CA ARG A 352 -26.35 44.05 101.34
C ARG A 352 -27.37 45.03 101.91
N VAL A 353 -28.18 45.64 101.04
CA VAL A 353 -29.20 46.63 101.46
C VAL A 353 -30.24 45.97 102.36
N GLN A 354 -30.67 44.75 102.05
CA GLN A 354 -31.62 43.99 102.87
C GLN A 354 -31.05 43.64 104.24
N ALA A 355 -29.80 43.15 104.29
CA ALA A 355 -29.14 42.84 105.55
C ALA A 355 -28.96 44.08 106.43
N GLY A 356 -28.55 45.21 105.85
CA GLY A 356 -28.48 46.51 106.53
C GLY A 356 -29.84 46.94 107.06
N LEU A 357 -30.87 46.93 106.21
CA LEU A 357 -32.24 47.28 106.59
C LEU A 357 -32.78 46.40 107.73
N SER A 358 -32.52 45.08 107.69
CA SER A 358 -32.93 44.17 108.76
C SER A 358 -32.19 44.46 110.06
N HIS A 359 -30.93 44.87 110.02
CA HIS A 359 -30.15 45.24 111.19
C HIS A 359 -30.72 46.52 111.82
N ASP A 360 -30.84 47.58 111.01
CA ASP A 360 -31.35 48.89 111.44
C ASP A 360 -32.77 48.77 111.99
N ARG A 361 -33.63 47.96 111.36
CA ARG A 361 -35.00 47.70 111.86
C ARG A 361 -35.00 47.08 113.25
N ARG A 362 -34.09 46.14 113.53
CA ARG A 362 -33.98 45.51 114.86
C ARG A 362 -33.46 46.50 115.89
N GLU A 363 -32.45 47.29 115.54
CA GLU A 363 -31.88 48.31 116.43
C GLU A 363 -32.93 49.37 116.77
N ILE A 364 -33.60 49.94 115.77
CA ILE A 364 -34.68 50.93 115.96
C ILE A 364 -35.82 50.33 116.77
N SER A 365 -36.21 49.07 116.51
CA SER A 365 -37.24 48.39 117.31
C SER A 365 -36.85 48.29 118.79
N GLN A 366 -35.58 48.03 119.10
CA GLN A 366 -35.09 47.97 120.49
C GLN A 366 -35.07 49.36 121.12
N GLN A 367 -34.61 50.38 120.38
CA GLN A 367 -34.59 51.77 120.86
C GLN A 367 -36.01 52.25 121.17
N ILE A 368 -36.99 52.02 120.29
CA ILE A 368 -38.39 52.38 120.49
C ILE A 368 -38.99 51.65 121.71
N ALA A 369 -38.67 50.37 121.91
CA ALA A 369 -39.16 49.59 123.06
C ALA A 369 -38.65 50.10 124.41
N SER A 370 -37.55 50.88 124.42
CA SER A 370 -36.99 51.49 125.63
C SER A 370 -37.58 52.88 125.97
N LEU A 371 -38.47 53.42 125.13
CA LEU A 371 -39.13 54.71 125.32
C LEU A 371 -40.46 54.56 126.07
N ASP A 372 -40.84 55.57 126.84
CA ASP A 372 -42.15 55.64 127.48
C ASP A 372 -43.26 55.83 126.44
N GLU A 373 -44.40 55.15 126.65
CA GLU A 373 -45.52 55.22 125.71
C GLU A 373 -46.05 56.66 125.56
N SER A 374 -46.07 57.14 124.32
CA SER A 374 -46.53 58.46 123.93
C SER A 374 -47.08 58.42 122.49
N ASP A 375 -47.84 59.45 122.09
CA ASP A 375 -48.36 59.57 120.72
C ASP A 375 -47.24 59.57 119.66
N ASP A 376 -46.08 60.14 119.98
CA ASP A 376 -44.92 60.15 119.07
C ASP A 376 -44.26 58.77 118.99
N VAL A 377 -44.21 58.00 120.08
CA VAL A 377 -43.78 56.59 120.07
C VAL A 377 -44.73 55.72 119.26
N ALA A 378 -46.05 55.96 119.32
CA ALA A 378 -47.01 55.26 118.47
C ALA A 378 -46.79 55.55 116.97
N LYS A 379 -46.49 56.81 116.60
CA LYS A 379 -46.13 57.19 115.22
C LYS A 379 -44.81 56.54 114.77
N LEU A 380 -43.81 56.48 115.64
CA LEU A 380 -42.53 55.78 115.38
C LEU A 380 -42.74 54.28 115.14
N LYS A 381 -43.61 53.63 115.92
CA LYS A 381 -44.00 52.22 115.70
C LYS A 381 -44.70 52.03 114.36
N ASP A 382 -45.59 52.93 113.94
CA ASP A 382 -46.24 52.87 112.62
C ASP A 382 -45.21 53.00 111.47
N GLN A 383 -44.28 53.96 111.59
CA GLN A 383 -43.20 54.13 110.63
C GLN A 383 -42.25 52.94 110.56
N LEU A 384 -41.97 52.28 111.69
CA LEU A 384 -41.19 51.05 111.74
C LEU A 384 -41.92 49.88 111.06
N ASN A 385 -43.24 49.77 111.25
CA ASN A 385 -44.05 48.75 110.57
C ASN A 385 -44.07 48.96 109.05
N ARG A 386 -44.15 50.22 108.58
CA ARG A 386 -44.02 50.56 107.15
C ARG A 386 -42.66 50.17 106.58
N LEU A 387 -41.58 50.38 107.34
CA LEU A 387 -40.24 49.92 106.97
C LEU A 387 -40.18 48.39 106.87
N GLY A 388 -40.92 47.68 107.74
CA GLY A 388 -41.14 46.25 107.65
C GLY A 388 -41.76 45.81 106.32
N GLY A 389 -42.78 46.52 105.85
CA GLY A 389 -43.38 46.26 104.52
C GLY A 389 -42.39 46.45 103.36
N VAL A 390 -41.55 47.50 103.42
CA VAL A 390 -40.51 47.72 102.40
C VAL A 390 -39.45 46.61 102.42
N HIS A 391 -39.05 46.15 103.60
CA HIS A 391 -38.14 45.00 103.75
C HIS A 391 -38.70 43.76 103.05
N ASP A 392 -39.97 43.43 103.29
CA ASP A 392 -40.61 42.25 102.71
C ASP A 392 -40.76 42.36 101.18
N ASP A 393 -41.01 43.57 100.65
CA ASP A 393 -41.07 43.79 99.21
C ASP A 393 -39.69 43.74 98.53
N MET A 394 -38.64 44.18 99.22
CA MET A 394 -37.27 44.05 98.75
C MET A 394 -36.80 42.58 98.74
N GLU A 395 -37.18 41.80 99.75
CA GLU A 395 -36.95 40.36 99.81
C GLU A 395 -37.63 39.63 98.64
N LYS A 396 -38.91 39.93 98.36
CA LYS A 396 -39.61 39.38 97.19
C LYS A 396 -38.94 39.74 95.86
N ALA A 397 -38.44 40.97 95.73
CA ALA A 397 -37.76 41.42 94.52
C ALA A 397 -36.41 40.71 94.33
N GLN A 398 -35.65 40.54 95.42
CA GLN A 398 -34.39 39.80 95.45
C GLN A 398 -34.60 38.31 95.13
N ASP A 399 -35.60 37.65 95.74
CA ASP A 399 -35.91 36.24 95.47
C ASP A 399 -36.21 36.00 93.99
N ARG A 400 -36.94 36.93 93.35
CA ARG A 400 -37.19 36.87 91.90
C ARG A 400 -35.92 36.98 91.07
N ILE A 401 -34.90 37.70 91.53
CA ILE A 401 -33.59 37.83 90.87
C ILE A 401 -32.76 36.58 91.14
N ARG A 402 -32.72 36.10 92.39
CA ARG A 402 -32.04 34.86 92.79
C ARG A 402 -32.58 33.65 92.04
N ASP A 403 -33.90 33.49 91.94
CA ASP A 403 -34.53 32.42 91.15
C ASP A 403 -34.10 32.46 89.66
N LYS A 404 -33.91 33.66 89.10
CA LYS A 404 -33.42 33.81 87.72
C LYS A 404 -31.98 33.30 87.61
N VAL A 405 -31.12 33.67 88.55
CA VAL A 405 -29.68 33.31 88.57
C VAL A 405 -29.47 31.83 88.85
N GLU A 406 -30.10 31.30 89.91
CA GLU A 406 -29.80 29.97 90.43
C GLU A 406 -30.57 28.85 89.72
N LYS A 407 -31.79 29.12 89.23
CA LYS A 407 -32.66 28.09 88.65
C LYS A 407 -32.83 28.26 87.15
N GLN A 408 -33.27 29.44 86.72
CA GLN A 408 -33.70 29.62 85.34
C GLN A 408 -32.51 29.68 84.36
N ILE A 409 -31.46 30.45 84.63
CA ILE A 409 -30.32 30.55 83.70
C ILE A 409 -29.60 29.20 83.52
N PRO A 410 -29.29 28.41 84.56
CA PRO A 410 -28.68 27.09 84.37
C PRO A 410 -29.54 26.15 83.54
N LYS A 411 -30.87 26.18 83.74
CA LYS A 411 -31.82 25.39 82.94
C LYS A 411 -31.81 25.84 81.47
N ASP A 412 -31.95 27.14 81.22
CA ASP A 412 -31.95 27.71 79.87
C ASP A 412 -30.62 27.40 79.14
N LEU A 413 -29.49 27.46 79.87
CA LEU A 413 -28.16 27.14 79.33
C LEU A 413 -28.03 25.66 78.96
N ASN A 414 -28.50 24.75 79.81
CA ASN A 414 -28.51 23.32 79.51
C ASN A 414 -29.39 22.99 78.30
N GLU A 415 -30.57 23.62 78.19
CA GLU A 415 -31.44 23.47 77.02
C GLU A 415 -30.79 24.00 75.75
N LEU A 416 -30.13 25.17 75.81
CA LEU A 416 -29.38 25.72 74.68
C LEU A 416 -28.20 24.84 74.30
N SER A 417 -27.46 24.31 75.27
CA SER A 417 -26.35 23.37 75.04
C SER A 417 -26.85 22.12 74.32
N ALA A 418 -27.94 21.51 74.80
CA ALA A 418 -28.54 20.35 74.15
C ALA A 418 -29.01 20.64 72.71
N LYS A 419 -29.58 21.83 72.46
CA LYS A 419 -29.95 22.26 71.10
C LYS A 419 -28.71 22.47 70.22
N ALA A 420 -27.66 23.10 70.74
CA ALA A 420 -26.40 23.30 70.02
C ALA A 420 -25.73 21.96 69.68
N ASP A 421 -25.77 21.00 70.59
CA ASP A 421 -25.25 19.64 70.38
C ASP A 421 -26.03 18.90 69.29
N ASN A 422 -27.36 19.02 69.29
CA ASN A 422 -28.21 18.47 68.24
C ASN A 422 -27.90 19.10 66.87
N ILE A 423 -27.78 20.43 66.78
CA ILE A 423 -27.42 21.12 65.53
C ILE A 423 -26.03 20.68 65.04
N ARG A 424 -25.05 20.61 65.95
CA ARG A 424 -23.70 20.13 65.63
C ARG A 424 -23.71 18.69 65.12
N HIS A 425 -24.48 17.81 65.75
CA HIS A 425 -24.63 16.43 65.30
C HIS A 425 -25.30 16.35 63.92
N GLN A 426 -26.35 17.16 63.67
CA GLN A 426 -27.00 17.25 62.35
C GLN A 426 -26.06 17.79 61.27
N LEU A 427 -25.23 18.78 61.58
CA LEU A 427 -24.24 19.33 60.65
C LEU A 427 -23.17 18.30 60.31
N ASN A 428 -22.60 17.62 61.32
CA ASN A 428 -21.62 16.57 61.10
C ASN A 428 -22.21 15.45 60.23
N ALA A 429 -23.42 14.98 60.53
CA ALA A 429 -24.09 13.95 59.73
C ALA A 429 -24.33 14.39 58.27
N ARG A 430 -24.61 15.67 58.02
CA ARG A 430 -24.72 16.21 56.65
C ARG A 430 -23.37 16.29 55.95
N ILE A 431 -22.31 16.68 56.66
CA ILE A 431 -20.95 16.72 56.12
C ILE A 431 -20.49 15.32 55.76
N ASP A 432 -20.65 14.35 56.67
CA ASP A 432 -20.27 12.95 56.45
C ASP A 432 -20.98 12.38 55.21
N LYS A 433 -22.28 12.67 55.06
CA LYS A 433 -23.06 12.25 53.89
C LYS A 433 -22.59 12.90 52.59
N GLU A 434 -22.34 14.22 52.59
CA GLU A 434 -21.81 14.91 51.41
C GLU A 434 -20.41 14.38 51.06
N GLU A 435 -19.56 14.09 52.05
CA GLU A 435 -18.23 13.51 51.84
C GLU A 435 -18.34 12.12 51.18
N GLU A 436 -19.26 11.27 51.64
CA GLU A 436 -19.52 9.96 51.04
C GLU A 436 -20.02 10.07 49.58
N GLU A 437 -20.97 10.96 49.31
CA GLU A 437 -21.47 11.22 47.95
C GLU A 437 -20.36 11.74 47.02
N ARG A 438 -19.50 12.64 47.52
CA ARG A 438 -18.35 13.16 46.76
C ARG A 438 -17.31 12.07 46.52
N PHE A 439 -17.04 11.22 47.50
CA PHE A 439 -16.11 10.10 47.36
C PHE A 439 -16.59 9.11 46.29
N LEU A 440 -17.88 8.77 46.29
CA LEU A 440 -18.50 7.93 45.26
C LEU A 440 -18.38 8.55 43.87
N ALA A 441 -18.70 9.84 43.72
CA ALA A 441 -18.58 10.54 42.44
C ALA A 441 -17.14 10.59 41.92
N ILE A 442 -16.15 10.78 42.81
CA ILE A 442 -14.73 10.73 42.46
C ILE A 442 -14.35 9.32 42.00
N LYS A 443 -14.83 8.28 42.69
CA LYS A 443 -14.58 6.89 42.31
C LYS A 443 -15.18 6.56 40.94
N GLU A 444 -16.41 6.97 40.66
CA GLU A 444 -17.05 6.81 39.34
C GLU A 444 -16.26 7.53 38.24
N LEU A 445 -15.77 8.75 38.49
CA LEU A 445 -14.91 9.48 37.56
C LEU A 445 -13.58 8.75 37.32
N GLN A 446 -12.96 8.20 38.36
CA GLN A 446 -11.74 7.41 38.25
C GLN A 446 -11.96 6.13 37.43
N GLU A 447 -13.07 5.43 37.65
CA GLU A 447 -13.45 4.23 36.89
C GLU A 447 -13.73 4.56 35.41
N ALA A 448 -14.49 5.62 35.14
CA ALA A 448 -14.73 6.11 33.78
C ALA A 448 -13.41 6.50 33.07
N PHE A 449 -12.47 7.09 33.80
CA PHE A 449 -11.15 7.43 33.30
C PHE A 449 -10.29 6.20 33.01
N GLN A 450 -10.31 5.18 33.87
CA GLN A 450 -9.66 3.88 33.62
C GLN A 450 -10.26 3.16 32.40
N GLN A 451 -11.57 3.23 32.20
CA GLN A 451 -12.22 2.69 31.01
C GLN A 451 -11.78 3.40 29.72
N LEU A 452 -11.60 4.72 29.77
CA LEU A 452 -11.04 5.48 28.64
C LEU A 452 -9.58 5.10 28.38
N GLN A 453 -8.75 4.92 29.42
CA GLN A 453 -7.37 4.48 29.25
C GLN A 453 -7.25 3.05 28.69
N SER A 454 -8.06 2.11 29.18
CA SER A 454 -8.10 0.74 28.67
C SER A 454 -8.60 0.66 27.21
N ARG A 455 -9.56 1.50 26.83
CA ARG A 455 -9.95 1.68 25.42
C ARG A 455 -8.81 2.26 24.56
N SER A 456 -8.03 3.21 25.09
CA SER A 456 -6.88 3.78 24.36
C SER A 456 -5.71 2.80 24.18
N SER A 457 -5.58 1.82 25.09
CA SER A 457 -4.57 0.76 25.02
C SER A 457 -5.02 -0.48 24.24
N SER A 458 -6.27 -0.52 23.80
CA SER A 458 -6.83 -1.57 22.92
C SER A 458 -6.64 -1.25 21.42
N PHE A 459 -6.02 -0.13 21.07
CA PHE A 459 -5.60 0.13 19.69
C PHE A 459 -4.30 -0.63 19.42
N PRO A 460 -4.28 -1.58 18.48
CA PRO A 460 -3.04 -2.21 18.05
C PRO A 460 -2.11 -1.12 17.54
N ALA A 461 -0.82 -1.25 17.84
CA ALA A 461 0.27 -0.38 17.42
C ALA A 461 0.52 -0.45 15.90
N ASN A 462 -0.50 -0.15 15.10
CA ASN A 462 -0.36 0.15 13.69
C ASN A 462 -0.49 1.66 13.53
N ASP A 463 0.67 2.31 13.58
CA ASP A 463 0.88 3.69 13.15
C ASP A 463 0.32 3.86 11.74
N GLN A 464 -0.85 4.49 11.63
CA GLN A 464 -1.35 5.06 10.37
C GLN A 464 -1.62 6.57 10.47
N PHE A 465 -1.45 7.16 11.66
CA PHE A 465 -1.47 8.61 11.87
C PHE A 465 -0.25 8.98 12.74
N GLY A 466 0.70 9.69 12.13
CA GLY A 466 2.06 9.90 12.61
C GLY A 466 2.26 10.44 14.04
N PRO A 467 3.52 10.57 14.49
CA PRO A 467 3.95 10.61 15.90
C PRO A 467 3.48 11.81 16.76
N GLY A 468 2.64 12.70 16.23
CA GLY A 468 2.16 13.91 16.92
C GLY A 468 0.91 13.74 17.78
N SER A 469 -0.06 12.90 17.38
CA SER A 469 -1.39 12.83 18.04
C SER A 469 -1.37 12.02 19.35
N SER A 470 -0.72 10.85 19.33
CA SER A 470 -0.49 10.01 20.53
C SER A 470 0.36 10.74 21.59
N ALA A 471 1.36 11.52 21.15
CA ALA A 471 2.20 12.31 22.05
C ALA A 471 1.44 13.47 22.70
N GLN A 472 0.53 14.13 21.96
CA GLN A 472 -0.30 15.21 22.49
C GLN A 472 -1.29 14.70 23.53
N ILE A 473 -1.98 13.59 23.26
CA ILE A 473 -2.93 12.98 24.21
C ILE A 473 -2.21 12.55 25.50
N ARG A 474 -0.99 12.00 25.42
CA ARG A 474 -0.17 11.69 26.62
C ARG A 474 0.19 12.94 27.40
N ARG A 475 0.54 14.03 26.72
CA ARG A 475 0.91 15.31 27.35
C ARG A 475 -0.28 15.94 28.08
N ASP A 476 -1.45 15.96 27.46
CA ASP A 476 -2.69 16.45 28.07
C ASP A 476 -3.10 15.57 29.27
N LEU A 477 -2.86 14.26 29.19
CA LEU A 477 -3.05 13.29 30.28
C LEU A 477 -2.13 13.55 31.47
N ASP A 478 -0.87 13.83 31.21
CA ASP A 478 0.11 14.15 32.25
C ASP A 478 -0.20 15.49 32.91
N GLU A 479 -0.63 16.50 32.14
CA GLU A 479 -1.13 17.77 32.69
C GLU A 479 -2.36 17.57 33.59
N CYS A 480 -3.29 16.72 33.20
CA CYS A 480 -4.48 16.41 34.01
C CYS A 480 -4.10 15.67 35.32
N LYS A 481 -3.18 14.71 35.26
CA LYS A 481 -2.63 14.07 36.47
C LYS A 481 -1.95 15.06 37.40
N VAL A 482 -1.16 15.99 36.87
CA VAL A 482 -0.52 17.05 37.64
C VAL A 482 -1.56 17.97 38.28
N ALA A 483 -2.63 18.33 37.56
CA ALA A 483 -3.72 19.15 38.08
C ALA A 483 -4.48 18.45 39.22
N ILE A 484 -4.80 17.16 39.07
CA ILE A 484 -5.43 16.34 40.12
C ILE A 484 -4.54 16.26 41.36
N LYS A 485 -3.23 16.04 41.18
CA LYS A 485 -2.29 15.98 42.29
C LYS A 485 -2.19 17.32 43.04
N LYS A 486 -2.10 18.44 42.31
CA LYS A 486 -2.12 19.79 42.90
C LYS A 486 -3.42 20.09 43.64
N LEU A 487 -4.57 19.64 43.10
CA LEU A 487 -5.86 19.80 43.76
C LEU A 487 -5.90 19.01 45.07
N ALA A 488 -5.43 17.75 45.07
CA ALA A 488 -5.34 16.92 46.27
C ALA A 488 -4.40 17.53 47.34
N GLU A 489 -3.25 18.06 46.92
CA GLU A 489 -2.30 18.78 47.80
C GLU A 489 -2.90 20.08 48.36
N SER A 490 -3.66 20.82 47.55
CA SER A 490 -4.35 22.04 47.99
C SER A 490 -5.47 21.74 48.99
N VAL A 491 -6.28 20.71 48.74
CA VAL A 491 -7.31 20.23 49.70
C VAL A 491 -6.67 19.78 51.01
N THR A 492 -5.54 19.07 50.95
CA THR A 492 -4.81 18.65 52.16
C THR A 492 -4.27 19.85 52.94
N THR A 493 -3.81 20.89 52.25
CA THR A 493 -3.34 22.12 52.87
C THR A 493 -4.48 22.90 53.52
N VAL A 494 -5.63 23.03 52.85
CA VAL A 494 -6.84 23.64 53.41
C VAL A 494 -7.32 22.87 54.65
N LYS A 495 -7.33 21.54 54.60
CA LYS A 495 -7.62 20.68 55.77
C LYS A 495 -6.68 21.00 56.93
N ASN A 496 -5.37 21.00 56.70
CA ASN A 496 -4.39 21.27 57.75
C ASN A 496 -4.53 22.68 58.35
N VAL A 497 -4.90 23.68 57.53
CA VAL A 497 -5.17 25.04 57.99
C VAL A 497 -6.45 25.10 58.82
N LEU A 498 -7.52 24.43 58.38
CA LEU A 498 -8.79 24.35 59.12
C LEU A 498 -8.61 23.61 60.45
N ASP A 499 -7.94 22.46 60.46
CA ASP A 499 -7.66 21.68 61.66
C ASP A 499 -6.88 22.51 62.69
N ARG A 500 -5.85 23.25 62.25
CA ARG A 500 -5.12 24.18 63.12
C ARG A 500 -6.03 25.29 63.65
N LYS A 501 -6.82 25.92 62.78
CA LYS A 501 -7.69 27.04 63.16
C LYS A 501 -8.78 26.59 64.16
N ILE A 502 -9.34 25.41 63.98
CA ILE A 502 -10.30 24.78 64.91
C ILE A 502 -9.62 24.47 66.25
N THR A 503 -8.41 23.93 66.22
CA THR A 503 -7.63 23.64 67.43
C THR A 503 -7.30 24.93 68.21
N ASP A 504 -6.88 25.97 67.50
CA ASP A 504 -6.53 27.26 68.10
C ASP A 504 -7.76 27.97 68.69
N GLU A 505 -8.91 27.97 67.98
CA GLU A 505 -10.17 28.49 68.54
C GLU A 505 -10.65 27.69 69.74
N SER A 506 -10.55 26.35 69.69
CA SER A 506 -10.93 25.49 70.83
C SER A 506 -10.08 25.81 72.06
N ARG A 507 -8.76 25.94 71.89
CA ARG A 507 -7.85 26.35 72.99
C ARG A 507 -8.15 27.75 73.50
N LYS A 508 -8.45 28.69 72.60
CA LYS A 508 -8.77 30.07 72.98
C LYS A 508 -10.06 30.11 73.81
N ARG A 509 -11.08 29.36 73.40
CA ARG A 509 -12.33 29.21 74.17
C ARG A 509 -12.11 28.57 75.52
N GLU A 510 -11.29 27.51 75.62
CA GLU A 510 -10.93 26.92 76.92
C GLU A 510 -10.18 27.89 77.82
N ALA A 511 -9.29 28.71 77.26
CA ALA A 511 -8.57 29.74 78.00
C ALA A 511 -9.51 30.86 78.48
N ASP A 512 -10.47 31.29 77.65
CA ASP A 512 -11.47 32.29 78.00
C ASP A 512 -12.44 31.76 79.07
N ILE A 513 -12.87 30.50 78.96
CA ILE A 513 -13.65 29.80 80.00
C ILE A 513 -12.86 29.73 81.30
N SER A 514 -11.57 29.38 81.23
CA SER A 514 -10.70 29.32 82.41
C SER A 514 -10.50 30.69 83.06
N ARG A 515 -10.40 31.77 82.27
CA ARG A 515 -10.32 33.15 82.77
C ARG A 515 -11.62 33.58 83.43
N LEU A 516 -12.76 33.31 82.81
CA LEU A 516 -14.09 33.56 83.38
C LEU A 516 -14.26 32.79 84.69
N SER A 517 -13.90 31.50 84.70
CA SER A 517 -14.03 30.66 85.90
C SER A 517 -13.11 31.12 87.03
N ARG A 518 -11.91 31.65 86.74
CA ARG A 518 -11.06 32.28 87.76
C ARG A 518 -11.62 33.60 88.27
N SER A 519 -12.16 34.44 87.37
CA SER A 519 -12.81 35.69 87.73
C SER A 519 -14.09 35.50 88.55
N MET A 520 -14.75 34.34 88.43
CA MET A 520 -15.92 33.99 89.23
C MET A 520 -15.56 33.43 90.62
N ASN A 521 -14.33 32.91 90.78
CA ASN A 521 -13.85 32.33 92.04
C ASN A 521 -12.99 33.32 92.86
N SER A 522 -12.77 34.53 92.35
CA SER A 522 -12.14 35.68 93.03
C SER A 522 -13.20 36.72 93.34
#